data_AF-P95502-F1
#
_entry.id   AF-P95502-F1
#
_cell.length_a   1.000
_cell.length_b   1.000
_cell.length_c   1.000
_cell.angle_alpha   90.00
_cell.angle_beta   90.00
_cell.angle_gamma   90.00
#
_symmetry.space_group_name_H-M   'P 1'
#
loop_
_entity.id
_entity.type
_entity.pdbx_description
1 polymer ?
#
loop_
_entity_poly.entity_id
_entity_poly.type
_entity_poly.pdbx_seq_one_letter_code
_entity_poly.pdbx_strand_id
1 'polypeptide(L)'
;MQSALSGSLAIYPGCVPAISGQRPMLAERILSGKPAGFALRLLPQLYALCGEAHRLCATLAVNAALGLSDSASGEHAERLADETAREHIRRIWLDWPIRLSSSSAVMAAGFGLSELARCALLKPAGTRDEAAGHWVEECMLGTTVGNWLAGWQDDPGGWLDAWSRRSDVWPARLLARCREHAQLTGAARPLAVHADPVALRELAREIEASAS
;
A
#
# COMPACT_ATOMS: atom_id res chain seq x y z
N MET A 1 12.27 8.96 -21.90
CA MET A 1 13.47 8.63 -21.08
C MET A 1 13.16 8.34 -19.60
N GLN A 2 11.90 8.12 -19.19
CA GLN A 2 11.52 7.89 -17.78
C GLN A 2 11.31 6.41 -17.40
N SER A 3 11.19 5.48 -18.36
CA SER A 3 10.89 4.07 -18.05
C SER A 3 12.06 3.28 -17.41
N ALA A 4 13.32 3.70 -17.59
CA ALA A 4 14.47 2.92 -17.15
C ALA A 4 14.69 2.91 -15.62
N LEU A 5 14.21 3.93 -14.90
CA LEU A 5 14.42 4.06 -13.44
C LEU A 5 13.34 3.35 -12.61
N SER A 6 12.15 3.14 -13.19
CA SER A 6 11.07 2.39 -12.52
C SER A 6 11.37 0.89 -12.42
N GLY A 7 12.30 0.38 -13.24
CA GLY A 7 12.50 -1.05 -13.45
C GLY A 7 11.35 -1.66 -14.25
N SER A 8 11.65 -2.76 -14.95
CA SER A 8 10.63 -3.67 -15.49
C SER A 8 10.64 -4.97 -14.70
N LEU A 9 9.45 -5.54 -14.53
CA LEU A 9 9.25 -6.88 -14.00
C LEU A 9 8.72 -7.75 -15.13
N ALA A 10 9.36 -8.89 -15.37
CA ALA A 10 8.85 -9.95 -16.22
C ALA A 10 8.35 -11.09 -15.34
N ILE A 11 7.17 -11.61 -15.65
CA ILE A 11 6.56 -12.73 -14.95
C ILE A 11 6.63 -13.95 -15.86
N TYR A 12 7.10 -15.07 -15.32
CA TYR A 12 7.26 -16.36 -16.00
C TYR A 12 6.47 -17.42 -15.22
N PRO A 13 5.15 -17.53 -15.42
CA PRO A 13 4.34 -18.51 -14.71
C PRO A 13 4.88 -19.93 -14.94
N GLY A 14 5.05 -20.70 -13.86
CA GLY A 14 5.58 -22.07 -13.91
C GLY A 14 7.10 -22.19 -14.04
N CYS A 15 7.84 -21.08 -14.06
CA CYS A 15 9.31 -21.07 -14.07
C CYS A 15 9.91 -20.70 -12.72
N VAL A 16 11.19 -21.02 -12.52
CA VAL A 16 12.01 -20.53 -11.40
C VAL A 16 13.23 -19.80 -11.97
N PRO A 17 13.39 -18.49 -11.73
CA PRO A 17 12.51 -17.63 -10.94
C PRO A 17 11.24 -17.26 -11.72
N ALA A 18 10.08 -17.29 -11.03
CA ALA A 18 8.79 -16.92 -11.62
C ALA A 18 8.65 -15.42 -11.91
N ILE A 19 9.55 -14.61 -11.36
CA ILE A 19 9.60 -13.17 -11.54
C ILE A 19 11.07 -12.79 -11.76
N SER A 20 11.35 -12.05 -12.83
CA SER A 20 12.65 -11.41 -13.03
C SER A 20 12.49 -9.89 -13.05
N GLY A 21 13.39 -9.20 -12.36
CA GLY A 21 13.43 -7.75 -12.32
C GLY A 21 14.74 -7.24 -12.92
N GLN A 22 14.68 -6.14 -13.65
CA GLN A 22 15.86 -5.47 -14.22
C GLN A 22 16.15 -4.13 -13.54
N ARG A 23 15.69 -3.94 -12.30
CA ARG A 23 15.87 -2.66 -11.60
C ARG A 23 17.33 -2.50 -11.16
N PRO A 24 18.02 -1.42 -11.56
CA PRO A 24 19.39 -1.19 -11.14
C PRO A 24 19.49 -1.05 -9.62
N MET A 25 20.53 -1.63 -9.00
CA MET A 25 20.84 -1.48 -7.57
C MET A 25 21.44 -0.10 -7.28
N LEU A 26 20.63 0.93 -7.50
CA LEU A 26 21.07 2.33 -7.49
C LEU A 26 21.47 2.79 -6.08
N ALA A 27 20.79 2.30 -5.04
CA ALA A 27 21.13 2.58 -3.64
C ALA A 27 22.58 2.17 -3.33
N GLU A 28 22.98 0.92 -3.63
CA GLU A 28 24.34 0.44 -3.38
C GLU A 28 25.38 1.27 -4.13
N ARG A 29 25.13 1.55 -5.41
CA ARG A 29 26.05 2.33 -6.25
C ARG A 29 26.26 3.76 -5.75
N ILE A 30 25.21 4.41 -5.24
CA ILE A 30 25.31 5.80 -4.76
C ILE A 30 25.86 5.87 -3.33
N LEU A 31 25.50 4.91 -2.48
CA LEU A 31 25.88 4.90 -1.07
C LEU A 31 27.31 4.40 -0.82
N SER A 32 27.88 3.63 -1.74
CA SER A 32 29.25 3.13 -1.60
C SER A 32 30.25 4.27 -1.36
N GLY A 33 31.06 4.13 -0.31
CA GLY A 33 32.04 5.13 0.12
C GLY A 33 31.45 6.42 0.71
N LYS A 34 30.14 6.49 0.99
CA LYS A 34 29.50 7.65 1.62
C LYS A 34 29.39 7.48 3.13
N PRO A 35 29.37 8.58 3.91
CA PRO A 35 29.09 8.52 5.35
C PRO A 35 27.70 7.92 5.62
N ALA A 36 27.55 7.16 6.69
CA ALA A 36 26.30 6.48 7.07
C ALA A 36 25.08 7.43 7.10
N GLY A 37 25.23 8.64 7.64
CA GLY A 37 24.16 9.65 7.68
C GLY A 37 23.68 10.14 6.29
N PHE A 38 24.44 9.88 5.22
CA PHE A 38 24.00 10.17 3.86
C PHE A 38 22.83 9.26 3.43
N ALA A 39 22.80 8.00 3.90
CA ALA A 39 21.73 7.06 3.62
C ALA A 39 20.37 7.54 4.16
N LEU A 40 20.37 8.14 5.37
CA LEU A 40 19.17 8.67 6.04
C LEU A 40 18.47 9.77 5.22
N ARG A 41 19.25 10.55 4.45
CA ARG A 41 18.71 11.62 3.60
C ARG A 41 18.36 11.14 2.21
N LEU A 42 19.20 10.29 1.61
CA LEU A 42 19.08 9.92 0.21
C LEU A 42 17.98 8.87 -0.03
N LEU A 43 17.95 7.81 0.78
CA LEU A 43 17.06 6.67 0.52
C LEU A 43 15.57 7.07 0.46
N PRO A 44 15.07 7.97 1.33
CA PRO A 44 13.68 8.42 1.24
C PRO A 44 13.35 9.19 -0.04
N GLN A 45 14.34 9.86 -0.63
CA GLN A 45 14.18 10.60 -1.89
C GLN A 45 14.26 9.67 -3.10
N LEU A 46 15.15 8.67 -3.03
CA LEU A 46 15.35 7.71 -4.10
C LEU A 46 14.13 6.79 -4.26
N TYR A 47 13.45 6.49 -3.17
CA TYR A 47 12.29 5.61 -3.11
C TYR A 47 11.04 6.35 -2.64
N ALA A 48 10.63 7.38 -3.39
CA ALA A 48 9.57 8.32 -2.98
C ALA A 48 8.20 7.70 -2.63
N LEU A 49 7.88 6.49 -3.10
CA LEU A 49 6.62 5.80 -2.78
C LEU A 49 6.65 5.08 -1.41
N CYS A 50 7.85 4.76 -0.92
CA CYS A 50 8.09 4.06 0.34
C CYS A 50 9.22 4.76 1.12
N GLY A 51 9.24 6.09 1.05
CA GLY A 51 10.35 6.89 1.51
C GLY A 51 10.52 6.84 3.02
N GLU A 52 9.41 6.81 3.77
CA GLU A 52 9.43 6.64 5.22
C GLU A 52 9.89 5.23 5.62
N ALA A 53 9.46 4.19 4.90
CA ALA A 53 9.97 2.83 5.14
C ALA A 53 11.49 2.77 4.96
N HIS A 54 12.01 3.38 3.90
CA HIS A 54 13.44 3.48 3.65
C HIS A 54 14.16 4.36 4.68
N ARG A 55 13.54 5.43 5.17
CA ARG A 55 14.08 6.26 6.26
C ARG A 55 14.26 5.43 7.53
N LEU A 56 13.19 4.76 7.95
CA LEU A 56 13.19 3.91 9.15
C LEU A 56 14.24 2.81 9.05
N CYS A 57 14.25 2.07 7.94
CA CYS A 57 15.24 1.02 7.69
C CYS A 57 16.68 1.55 7.76
N ALA A 58 16.95 2.70 7.14
CA ALA A 58 18.26 3.32 7.19
C ALA A 58 18.64 3.76 8.61
N THR A 59 17.71 4.35 9.38
CA THR A 59 17.93 4.73 10.78
C THR A 59 18.31 3.52 11.62
N LEU A 60 17.51 2.44 11.55
CA LEU A 60 17.75 1.22 12.30
C LEU A 60 19.09 0.57 11.92
N ALA A 61 19.40 0.51 10.62
CA ALA A 61 20.66 -0.07 10.15
C ALA A 61 21.89 0.75 10.61
N VAL A 62 21.81 2.08 10.57
CA VAL A 62 22.91 2.95 11.02
C VAL A 62 23.08 2.84 12.54
N ASN A 63 21.98 2.85 13.31
CA ASN A 63 22.03 2.70 14.76
C ASN A 63 22.63 1.36 15.16
N ALA A 64 22.21 0.26 14.51
CA ALA A 64 22.79 -1.06 14.72
C ALA A 64 24.30 -1.10 14.41
N ALA A 65 24.74 -0.49 13.31
CA ALA A 65 26.15 -0.42 12.94
C ALA A 65 27.00 0.40 13.94
N LEU A 66 26.40 1.37 14.61
CA LEU A 66 27.02 2.16 15.67
C LEU A 66 26.94 1.50 17.07
N GLY A 67 26.33 0.31 17.17
CA GLY A 67 26.13 -0.37 18.46
C GLY A 67 25.06 0.29 19.33
N LEU A 68 24.19 1.12 18.75
CA LEU A 68 23.08 1.75 19.44
C LEU A 68 21.89 0.77 19.45
N SER A 69 21.36 0.48 20.64
CA SER A 69 20.09 -0.23 20.77
C SER A 69 18.98 0.73 20.42
N ASP A 70 18.29 0.49 19.31
CA ASP A 70 17.13 1.29 18.95
C ASP A 70 16.00 0.42 18.40
N SER A 71 14.81 0.67 18.91
CA SER A 71 13.55 0.13 18.40
C SER A 71 12.86 1.26 17.63
N ALA A 72 12.16 0.94 16.54
CA ALA A 72 11.35 1.93 15.83
C ALA A 72 10.47 2.70 16.83
N SER A 73 10.70 4.00 16.99
CA SER A 73 9.90 4.84 17.88
C SER A 73 8.43 4.85 17.40
N GLY A 74 7.50 5.15 18.32
CA GLY A 74 6.09 5.33 17.96
C GLY A 74 5.89 6.37 16.85
N GLU A 75 6.70 7.43 16.84
CA GLU A 75 6.66 8.45 15.78
C GLU A 75 7.01 7.87 14.39
N HIS A 76 8.00 6.97 14.31
CA HIS A 76 8.34 6.32 13.04
C HIS A 76 7.22 5.40 12.55
N ALA A 77 6.57 4.67 13.45
CA ALA A 77 5.42 3.83 13.12
C ALA A 77 4.25 4.68 12.60
N GLU A 78 3.94 5.80 13.25
CA GLU A 78 2.89 6.74 12.83
C GLU A 78 3.16 7.32 11.44
N ARG A 79 4.39 7.80 11.20
CA ARG A 79 4.76 8.35 9.89
C ARG A 79 4.69 7.31 8.77
N LEU A 80 5.10 6.07 9.05
CA LEU A 80 5.03 4.98 8.09
C LEU A 80 3.57 4.61 7.78
N ALA A 81 2.73 4.57 8.80
CA ALA A 81 1.31 4.29 8.64
C ALA A 81 0.60 5.41 7.85
N ASP A 82 0.98 6.67 8.06
CA ASP A 82 0.50 7.79 7.25
C ASP A 82 0.95 7.68 5.78
N GLU A 83 2.22 7.36 5.50
CA GLU A 83 2.72 7.10 4.14
C GLU A 83 1.94 5.98 3.46
N THR A 84 1.74 4.87 4.18
CA THR A 84 1.01 3.69 3.71
C THR A 84 -0.43 4.04 3.34
N ALA A 85 -1.13 4.76 4.22
CA ALA A 85 -2.51 5.16 3.97
C ALA A 85 -2.61 6.16 2.78
N ARG A 86 -1.69 7.13 2.66
CA ARG A 86 -1.64 8.03 1.49
C ARG A 86 -1.45 7.26 0.19
N GLU A 87 -0.53 6.29 0.20
CA GLU A 87 -0.25 5.50 -0.98
C GLU A 87 -1.43 4.62 -1.37
N HIS A 88 -2.10 3.96 -0.41
CA HIS A 88 -3.32 3.21 -0.68
C HIS A 88 -4.41 4.08 -1.30
N ILE A 89 -4.66 5.28 -0.77
CA ILE A 89 -5.65 6.20 -1.34
C ILE A 89 -5.28 6.56 -2.79
N ARG A 90 -4.01 6.86 -3.08
CA ARG A 90 -3.56 7.12 -4.46
C ARG A 90 -3.77 5.92 -5.38
N ARG A 91 -3.43 4.71 -4.95
CA ARG A 91 -3.63 3.48 -5.74
C ARG A 91 -5.11 3.24 -6.03
N ILE A 92 -5.96 3.41 -5.04
CA ILE A 92 -7.40 3.21 -5.18
C ILE A 92 -8.02 4.25 -6.12
N TRP A 93 -7.65 5.53 -6.00
CA TRP A 93 -8.27 6.59 -6.81
C TRP A 93 -7.65 6.77 -8.20
N LEU A 94 -6.34 6.54 -8.35
CA LEU A 94 -5.63 6.87 -9.58
C LEU A 94 -5.27 5.64 -10.40
N ASP A 95 -4.91 4.52 -9.77
CA ASP A 95 -4.49 3.31 -10.49
C ASP A 95 -5.66 2.35 -10.79
N TRP A 96 -6.53 2.10 -9.81
CA TRP A 96 -7.64 1.15 -10.01
C TRP A 96 -8.53 1.48 -11.20
N PRO A 97 -8.92 2.74 -11.47
CA PRO A 97 -9.75 3.03 -12.63
C PRO A 97 -9.07 2.62 -13.94
N ILE A 98 -7.78 2.91 -14.07
CA ILE A 98 -7.00 2.61 -15.26
C ILE A 98 -6.79 1.10 -15.42
N ARG A 99 -6.64 0.37 -14.31
CA ARG A 99 -6.25 -1.05 -14.32
C ARG A 99 -7.42 -2.02 -14.28
N LEU A 100 -8.52 -1.67 -13.64
CA LEU A 100 -9.65 -2.57 -13.40
C LEU A 100 -10.80 -2.35 -14.39
N SER A 101 -10.83 -1.22 -15.09
CA SER A 101 -11.95 -0.83 -15.92
C SER A 101 -11.51 -0.54 -17.36
N SER A 102 -12.36 -0.89 -18.31
CA SER A 102 -12.24 -0.38 -19.67
C SER A 102 -12.45 1.14 -19.67
N SER A 103 -11.90 1.85 -20.67
CA SER A 103 -12.01 3.32 -20.78
C SER A 103 -13.47 3.81 -20.72
N SER A 104 -14.41 3.03 -21.25
CA SER A 104 -15.86 3.32 -21.18
C SER A 104 -16.44 3.21 -19.77
N ALA A 105 -16.03 2.22 -18.98
CA ALA A 105 -16.54 2.04 -17.62
C ALA A 105 -15.93 3.05 -16.62
N VAL A 106 -14.72 3.57 -16.88
CA VAL A 106 -14.14 4.68 -16.10
C VAL A 106 -14.91 5.97 -16.32
N MET A 107 -15.21 6.29 -17.59
CA MET A 107 -16.01 7.46 -17.96
C MET A 107 -17.41 7.41 -17.34
N ALA A 108 -18.02 6.23 -17.25
CA ALA A 108 -19.36 6.04 -16.67
C ALA A 108 -19.39 6.07 -15.13
N ALA A 109 -18.33 5.62 -14.44
CA ALA A 109 -18.23 5.70 -12.97
C ALA A 109 -17.93 7.12 -12.47
N GLY A 110 -17.45 7.99 -13.37
CA GLY A 110 -16.84 9.28 -13.06
C GLY A 110 -15.44 9.09 -12.46
N PHE A 111 -14.63 10.14 -12.47
CA PHE A 111 -13.41 10.18 -11.67
C PHE A 111 -13.75 10.86 -10.35
N GLY A 112 -13.61 10.16 -9.22
CA GLY A 112 -13.88 10.68 -7.87
C GLY A 112 -12.85 11.73 -7.40
N LEU A 113 -12.44 12.63 -8.29
CA LEU A 113 -11.41 13.65 -8.06
C LEU A 113 -11.88 14.72 -7.10
N SER A 114 -13.17 15.04 -7.07
CA SER A 114 -13.77 15.95 -6.09
C SER A 114 -13.62 15.43 -4.66
N GLU A 115 -13.88 14.14 -4.47
CA GLU A 115 -13.75 13.43 -3.21
C GLU A 115 -12.26 13.32 -2.83
N LEU A 116 -11.41 12.98 -3.80
CA LEU A 116 -9.96 12.91 -3.60
C LEU A 116 -9.37 14.27 -3.16
N ALA A 117 -9.79 15.36 -3.78
CA ALA A 117 -9.32 16.71 -3.45
C ALA A 117 -9.70 17.14 -2.02
N ARG A 118 -10.77 16.57 -1.45
CA ARG A 118 -11.17 16.78 -0.05
C ARG A 118 -10.38 15.94 0.95
N CYS A 119 -9.62 14.93 0.51
CA CYS A 119 -8.91 14.02 1.39
C CYS A 119 -7.89 14.76 2.26
N ALA A 120 -8.13 14.77 3.58
CA ALA A 120 -7.24 15.43 4.55
C ALA A 120 -5.83 14.83 4.53
N LEU A 121 -5.73 13.50 4.36
CA LEU A 121 -4.46 12.78 4.38
C LEU A 121 -3.53 13.11 3.20
N LEU A 122 -4.09 13.53 2.06
CA LEU A 122 -3.32 13.91 0.87
C LEU A 122 -2.86 15.38 0.87
N LYS A 123 -3.32 16.18 1.83
CA LYS A 123 -2.85 17.56 2.00
C LYS A 123 -1.39 17.56 2.48
N PRO A 124 -0.64 18.66 2.25
CA PRO A 124 0.69 18.81 2.83
C PRO A 124 0.63 18.62 4.36
N ALA A 125 1.51 17.78 4.89
CA ALA A 125 1.53 17.39 6.32
C ALA A 125 0.23 16.72 6.84
N GLY A 126 -0.63 16.18 5.97
CA GLY A 126 -1.81 15.42 6.38
C GLY A 126 -1.42 14.16 7.16
N THR A 127 -2.09 13.92 8.28
CA THR A 127 -1.89 12.76 9.17
C THR A 127 -3.19 11.96 9.28
N ARG A 128 -3.14 10.75 9.83
CA ARG A 128 -4.34 9.93 10.12
C ARG A 128 -5.10 10.45 11.35
N ASP A 129 -5.60 11.66 11.25
CA ASP A 129 -6.43 12.30 12.27
C ASP A 129 -7.93 11.97 12.09
N GLU A 130 -8.77 12.55 12.95
CA GLU A 130 -10.22 12.39 12.90
C GLU A 130 -10.83 12.84 11.57
N ALA A 131 -10.28 13.89 10.94
CA ALA A 131 -10.78 14.37 9.66
C ALA A 131 -10.46 13.38 8.53
N ALA A 132 -9.28 12.75 8.56
CA ALA A 132 -8.94 11.65 7.65
C ALA A 132 -9.85 10.44 7.89
N GLY A 133 -10.15 10.11 9.16
CA GLY A 133 -11.09 9.05 9.53
C GLY A 133 -12.49 9.28 8.96
N HIS A 134 -13.08 10.45 9.22
CA HIS A 134 -14.39 10.82 8.67
C HIS A 134 -14.41 10.82 7.14
N TRP A 135 -13.34 11.26 6.48
CA TRP A 135 -13.24 11.19 5.02
C TRP A 135 -13.26 9.74 4.51
N VAL A 136 -12.58 8.81 5.19
CA VAL A 136 -12.62 7.39 4.83
C VAL A 136 -14.06 6.86 4.96
N GLU A 137 -14.74 7.16 6.06
CA GLU A 137 -16.11 6.70 6.27
C GLU A 137 -17.10 7.29 5.25
N GLU A 138 -17.00 8.58 4.97
CA GLU A 138 -17.89 9.30 4.05
C GLU A 138 -17.61 8.96 2.57
N CYS A 139 -16.36 9.13 2.13
CA CYS A 139 -15.99 9.12 0.72
C CYS A 139 -15.47 7.77 0.23
N MET A 140 -14.93 6.93 1.13
CA MET A 140 -14.35 5.64 0.75
C MET A 140 -15.29 4.47 1.02
N LEU A 141 -15.95 4.44 2.18
CA LEU A 141 -16.73 3.30 2.65
C LEU A 141 -18.24 3.52 2.56
N GLY A 142 -18.73 4.75 2.74
CA GLY A 142 -20.17 5.06 2.84
C GLY A 142 -20.80 4.52 4.13
N THR A 143 -19.98 4.15 5.11
CA THR A 143 -20.36 3.64 6.43
C THR A 143 -19.17 3.78 7.37
N THR A 144 -19.37 3.58 8.66
CA THR A 144 -18.28 3.63 9.65
C THR A 144 -17.24 2.54 9.38
N VAL A 145 -15.97 2.79 9.69
CA VAL A 145 -14.89 1.79 9.55
C VAL A 145 -15.22 0.52 10.32
N GLY A 146 -15.75 0.65 11.54
CA GLY A 146 -16.11 -0.49 12.39
C GLY A 146 -17.14 -1.42 11.74
N ASN A 147 -18.27 -0.87 11.26
CA ASN A 147 -19.29 -1.66 10.57
C ASN A 147 -18.78 -2.29 9.28
N TRP A 148 -17.97 -1.56 8.51
CA TRP A 148 -17.40 -2.10 7.28
C TRP A 148 -16.47 -3.27 7.55
N LEU A 149 -15.59 -3.14 8.55
CA LEU A 149 -14.67 -4.20 8.96
C LEU A 149 -15.40 -5.41 9.54
N ALA A 150 -16.45 -5.21 10.33
CA ALA A 150 -17.25 -6.29 10.88
C ALA A 150 -17.89 -7.14 9.77
N GLY A 151 -18.50 -6.48 8.76
CA GLY A 151 -19.06 -7.19 7.60
C GLY A 151 -17.99 -7.92 6.77
N TRP A 152 -16.83 -7.29 6.57
CA TRP A 152 -15.71 -7.92 5.88
C TRP A 152 -15.17 -9.14 6.62
N GLN A 153 -15.08 -9.10 7.95
CA GLN A 153 -14.58 -10.21 8.77
C GLN A 153 -15.53 -11.41 8.80
N ASP A 154 -16.84 -11.18 8.70
CA ASP A 154 -17.87 -12.21 8.72
C ASP A 154 -17.96 -12.96 7.38
N ASP A 155 -18.11 -12.23 6.27
CA ASP A 155 -18.16 -12.80 4.91
C ASP A 155 -17.51 -11.83 3.91
N PRO A 156 -16.18 -11.90 3.68
CA PRO A 156 -15.49 -10.96 2.81
C PRO A 156 -16.07 -10.92 1.39
N GLY A 157 -16.44 -12.08 0.85
CA GLY A 157 -16.93 -12.22 -0.52
C GLY A 157 -18.34 -11.66 -0.69
N GLY A 158 -19.27 -12.09 0.17
CA GLY A 158 -20.65 -11.59 0.17
C GLY A 158 -20.74 -10.13 0.62
N TRP A 159 -19.88 -9.69 1.55
CA TRP A 159 -19.84 -8.29 1.99
C TRP A 159 -19.39 -7.35 0.87
N LEU A 160 -18.29 -7.68 0.17
CA LEU A 160 -17.83 -6.89 -0.97
C LEU A 160 -18.87 -6.87 -2.10
N ASP A 161 -19.53 -8.00 -2.33
CA ASP A 161 -20.63 -8.13 -3.29
C ASP A 161 -21.81 -7.20 -2.93
N ALA A 162 -22.28 -7.25 -1.69
CA ALA A 162 -23.40 -6.45 -1.23
C ALA A 162 -23.06 -4.95 -1.17
N TRP A 163 -21.89 -4.60 -0.63
CA TRP A 163 -21.43 -3.23 -0.49
C TRP A 163 -21.27 -2.54 -1.85
N SER A 164 -20.62 -3.19 -2.82
CA SER A 164 -20.43 -2.61 -4.16
C SER A 164 -21.75 -2.39 -4.91
N ARG A 165 -22.82 -3.16 -4.63
CA ARG A 165 -24.15 -2.94 -5.24
C ARG A 165 -24.95 -1.83 -4.57
N ARG A 166 -24.79 -1.64 -3.26
CA ARG A 166 -25.69 -0.82 -2.43
C ARG A 166 -25.12 0.55 -2.10
N SER A 167 -23.80 0.68 -2.08
CA SER A 167 -23.15 1.93 -1.69
C SER A 167 -22.96 2.84 -2.90
N ASP A 168 -23.29 4.11 -2.72
CA ASP A 168 -23.13 5.14 -3.74
C ASP A 168 -21.74 5.78 -3.72
N VAL A 169 -20.81 5.35 -2.86
CA VAL A 169 -19.44 5.90 -2.87
C VAL A 169 -18.66 5.47 -4.10
N TRP A 170 -17.75 6.33 -4.55
CA TRP A 170 -17.03 6.12 -5.79
C TRP A 170 -16.28 4.77 -5.87
N PRO A 171 -15.53 4.32 -4.85
CA PRO A 171 -14.86 3.01 -4.91
C PRO A 171 -15.83 1.83 -5.09
N ALA A 172 -17.00 1.89 -4.45
CA ALA A 172 -18.04 0.86 -4.56
C ALA A 172 -18.58 0.77 -6.00
N ARG A 173 -18.90 1.92 -6.61
CA ARG A 173 -19.37 1.98 -8.00
C ARG A 173 -18.33 1.48 -8.99
N LEU A 174 -17.05 1.82 -8.79
CA LEU A 174 -15.96 1.31 -9.63
C LEU A 174 -15.87 -0.22 -9.54
N LEU A 175 -15.83 -0.76 -8.32
CA LEU A 175 -15.74 -2.20 -8.08
C LEU A 175 -16.96 -2.97 -8.59
N ALA A 176 -18.15 -2.38 -8.53
CA ALA A 176 -19.35 -2.96 -9.13
C ALA A 176 -19.21 -3.17 -10.64
N ARG A 177 -18.45 -2.31 -11.34
CA ARG A 177 -18.25 -2.35 -12.79
C ARG A 177 -17.15 -3.31 -13.24
N CYS A 178 -16.19 -3.63 -12.37
CA CYS A 178 -15.12 -4.59 -12.64
C CYS A 178 -15.26 -5.90 -11.84
N ARG A 179 -16.46 -6.17 -11.34
CA ARG A 179 -16.79 -7.27 -10.43
C ARG A 179 -16.29 -8.65 -10.85
N GLU A 180 -16.45 -9.01 -12.12
CA GLU A 180 -15.99 -10.31 -12.62
C GLU A 180 -14.48 -10.49 -12.41
N HIS A 181 -13.70 -9.41 -12.46
CA HIS A 181 -12.27 -9.45 -12.15
C HIS A 181 -12.02 -9.41 -10.63
N ALA A 182 -12.80 -8.64 -9.87
CA ALA A 182 -12.65 -8.51 -8.42
C ALA A 182 -12.98 -9.80 -7.65
N GLN A 183 -13.87 -10.66 -8.17
CA GLN A 183 -14.25 -11.93 -7.55
C GLN A 183 -13.26 -13.08 -7.85
N LEU A 184 -12.43 -12.95 -8.89
CA LEU A 184 -11.41 -13.94 -9.24
C LEU A 184 -10.23 -13.93 -8.26
N THR A 185 -10.01 -12.80 -7.59
CA THR A 185 -9.07 -12.71 -6.47
C THR A 185 -9.80 -13.17 -5.21
N GLY A 186 -9.49 -14.37 -4.70
CA GLY A 186 -9.98 -14.82 -3.40
C GLY A 186 -9.66 -13.79 -2.30
N ALA A 187 -10.39 -13.84 -1.19
CA ALA A 187 -10.18 -12.92 -0.07
C ALA A 187 -8.70 -12.96 0.37
N ALA A 188 -7.97 -11.88 0.04
CA ALA A 188 -6.58 -11.79 0.42
C ALA A 188 -6.51 -11.73 1.94
N ARG A 189 -5.80 -12.68 2.56
CA ARG A 189 -5.46 -12.57 3.98
C ARG A 189 -4.57 -11.34 4.14
N PRO A 190 -4.95 -10.34 4.95
CA PRO A 190 -4.10 -9.20 5.17
C PRO A 190 -2.79 -9.68 5.79
N LEU A 191 -1.67 -9.28 5.18
CA LEU A 191 -0.36 -9.46 5.78
C LEU A 191 -0.29 -8.52 6.98
N ALA A 192 -0.40 -9.04 8.19
CA ALA A 192 -0.25 -8.28 9.43
C ALA A 192 1.24 -8.03 9.72
N VAL A 193 1.93 -7.37 8.77
CA VAL A 193 3.40 -7.23 8.75
C VAL A 193 3.97 -6.43 9.93
N HIS A 194 3.12 -5.83 10.77
CA HIS A 194 3.52 -4.92 11.85
C HIS A 194 2.88 -5.25 13.21
N ALA A 195 2.21 -6.40 13.34
CA ALA A 195 1.54 -6.74 14.60
C ALA A 195 2.54 -7.19 15.68
N ASP A 196 3.46 -8.09 15.33
CA ASP A 196 4.44 -8.68 16.25
C ASP A 196 5.55 -9.41 15.45
N PRO A 197 6.86 -9.22 15.77
CA PRO A 197 7.95 -10.06 15.26
C PRO A 197 7.75 -11.58 15.40
N VAL A 198 6.94 -12.04 16.36
CA VAL A 198 6.56 -13.46 16.48
C VAL A 198 5.58 -13.85 15.37
N ALA A 199 4.50 -13.08 15.18
CA ALA A 199 3.52 -13.31 14.13
C ALA A 199 4.15 -13.29 12.72
N LEU A 200 5.15 -12.43 12.50
CA LEU A 200 5.94 -12.40 11.26
C LEU A 200 6.72 -13.70 11.02
N ARG A 201 7.33 -14.26 12.08
CA ARG A 201 8.07 -15.54 12.00
C ARG A 201 7.15 -16.73 11.84
N GLU A 202 5.92 -16.66 12.32
CA GLU A 202 4.90 -17.68 12.09
C GLU A 202 4.43 -17.66 10.64
N LEU A 203 4.07 -16.48 10.12
CA LEU A 203 3.71 -16.28 8.72
C LEU A 203 4.83 -16.73 7.76
N ALA A 204 6.09 -16.42 8.07
CA ALA A 204 7.23 -16.88 7.24
C ALA A 204 7.29 -18.42 7.15
N ARG A 205 7.10 -19.12 8.28
CA ARG A 205 7.06 -20.59 8.32
C ARG A 205 5.86 -21.16 7.54
N GLU A 206 4.71 -20.52 7.61
CA GLU A 206 3.52 -20.92 6.82
C GLU A 206 3.78 -20.78 5.31
N ILE A 207 4.41 -19.69 4.88
CA ILE A 207 4.77 -19.46 3.47
C ILE A 207 5.76 -20.53 2.99
N GLU A 208 6.80 -20.83 3.77
CA GLU A 208 7.78 -21.88 3.45
C GLU A 208 7.12 -23.26 3.32
N ALA A 209 6.18 -23.58 4.22
CA ALA A 209 5.42 -24.83 4.16
C ALA A 209 4.46 -24.92 2.96
N SER A 210 3.91 -23.79 2.51
CA SER A 210 3.01 -23.72 1.34
C SER A 210 3.73 -23.81 -0.01
N ALA A 211 5.06 -23.65 -0.01
CA ALA A 211 5.91 -23.71 -1.21
C ALA A 211 6.58 -25.09 -1.41
N SER A 212 6.35 -26.04 -0.50
CA SER A 212 6.81 -27.44 -0.55
C SER A 212 5.71 -28.39 -1.00
#